data_AF-A0A958CYG4-F1
#
_entry.id   AF-A0A958CYG4-F1
#
_cell.length_a   1.000
_cell.length_b   1.000
_cell.length_c   1.000
_cell.angle_alpha   90.00
_cell.angle_beta   90.00
_cell.angle_gamma   90.00
#
_symmetry.space_group_name_H-M   'P 1'
#
loop_
_entity.id
_entity.type
_entity.pdbx_description
1 polymer ?
#
loop_
_entity_poly.entity_id
_entity_poly.type
_entity_poly.pdbx_seq_one_letter_code
_entity_poly.pdbx_strand_id
1 'polypeptide(L)' 'MSMYNPLHPGEFIREVYLEPFEVSSRTVAAKLKVSPSTLTRSLNGKSSVTPEMALRLSKTLG' A
#
# COMPACT_ATOMS: atom_id res chain seq x y z
N MET A 1 -2.46 -24.59 8.23
CA MET A 1 -3.18 -24.36 6.95
C MET A 1 -2.56 -23.15 6.26
N SER A 2 -2.18 -23.26 4.99
CA SER A 2 -1.92 -22.08 4.14
C SER A 2 -3.24 -21.42 3.77
N MET A 3 -3.27 -20.08 3.69
CA MET A 3 -4.43 -19.36 3.18
C MET A 3 -4.68 -19.76 1.72
N TYR A 4 -5.95 -20.02 1.38
CA TYR A 4 -6.38 -20.18 0.00
C TYR A 4 -6.41 -18.79 -0.66
N ASN A 5 -5.54 -18.57 -1.65
CA ASN A 5 -5.35 -17.31 -2.39
C ASN A 5 -5.12 -16.07 -1.49
N PRO A 6 -3.93 -15.94 -0.85
CA PRO A 6 -3.62 -14.79 -0.02
C PRO A 6 -3.56 -13.52 -0.86
N LEU A 7 -4.30 -12.50 -0.42
CA LEU A 7 -4.28 -11.17 -1.02
C LEU A 7 -2.88 -10.54 -0.89
N HIS A 8 -2.40 -9.85 -1.93
CA HIS A 8 -1.13 -9.15 -1.81
C HIS A 8 -1.26 -7.99 -0.79
N PRO A 9 -0.26 -7.75 0.08
CA PRO A 9 -0.35 -6.70 1.10
C PRO A 9 -0.67 -5.31 0.53
N GLY A 10 -0.18 -5.01 -0.67
CA GLY A 10 -0.51 -3.76 -1.36
C GLY A 10 -1.96 -3.68 -1.86
N GLU A 11 -2.53 -4.78 -2.32
CA GLU A 11 -3.95 -4.82 -2.71
C GLU A 11 -4.83 -4.62 -1.48
N PHE A 12 -4.48 -5.26 -0.36
CA PHE A 12 -5.12 -5.04 0.94
C PHE A 12 -5.11 -3.57 1.36
N ILE A 13 -3.96 -2.89 1.23
CA ILE A 13 -3.86 -1.46 1.57
C ILE A 13 -4.82 -0.62 0.72
N ARG A 14 -4.95 -0.95 -0.57
CA ARG A 14 -5.85 -0.23 -1.47
C ARG A 14 -7.31 -0.39 -1.04
N GLU A 15 -7.75 -1.63 -0.87
CA GLU A 15 -9.16 -1.97 -0.57
C GLU A 15 -9.59 -1.52 0.83
N VAL A 16 -8.69 -1.56 1.81
CA VAL A 16 -9.04 -1.27 3.22
C VAL A 16 -8.78 0.20 3.60
N TYR A 17 -7.77 0.85 3.00
CA TYR A 17 -7.36 2.20 3.42
C TYR A 17 -7.55 3.29 2.36
N LEU A 18 -7.49 2.98 1.06
CA LEU A 18 -7.60 4.03 0.03
C LEU A 18 -9.02 4.16 -0.48
N GLU A 19 -9.65 3.03 -0.84
CA GLU A 19 -11.01 3.02 -1.39
C GLU A 19 -12.06 3.52 -0.38
N PRO A 20 -12.10 3.07 0.89
CA PRO A 20 -13.13 3.50 1.85
C PRO A 20 -13.01 4.96 2.29
N PHE A 21 -11.81 5.51 2.21
CA PHE A 21 -11.52 6.89 2.60
C PHE A 21 -11.42 7.84 1.39
N GLU A 22 -11.69 7.34 0.18
CA GLU A 22 -11.62 8.07 -1.10
C GLU A 22 -10.30 8.84 -1.29
N VAL A 23 -9.19 8.29 -0.76
CA VAL A 23 -7.89 8.96 -0.79
C VAL A 23 -7.14 8.60 -2.07
N SER A 24 -6.70 9.62 -2.80
CA SER A 24 -5.83 9.41 -3.95
C SER A 24 -4.50 8.77 -3.55
N SER A 25 -4.11 7.72 -4.25
CA SER A 25 -2.79 7.08 -4.13
C SER A 25 -1.64 8.08 -4.29
N ARG A 26 -1.81 9.12 -5.12
CA ARG A 26 -0.81 10.18 -5.28
C ARG A 26 -0.60 10.98 -3.99
N THR A 27 -1.68 11.29 -3.28
CA THR A 27 -1.65 12.01 -2.00
C THR A 27 -0.98 11.16 -0.92
N VAL A 28 -1.28 9.85 -0.87
CA VAL A 28 -0.64 8.91 0.05
C VAL A 28 0.85 8.79 -0.25
N ALA A 29 1.24 8.70 -1.53
CA ALA A 29 2.65 8.64 -1.93
C ALA A 29 3.43 9.87 -1.49
N ALA A 30 2.82 11.07 -1.60
CA ALA A 30 3.42 12.30 -1.12
C ALA A 30 3.65 12.28 0.41
N LYS A 31 2.67 11.82 1.21
CA LYS A 31 2.81 11.66 2.66
C LYS A 31 3.87 10.62 3.04
N LEU A 32 3.94 9.52 2.29
CA LEU A 32 4.95 8.46 2.43
C LEU A 32 6.36 8.86 1.98
N LYS A 33 6.52 10.02 1.33
CA LYS A 33 7.76 10.49 0.70
C LYS A 33 8.33 9.46 -0.30
N VAL A 34 7.45 8.86 -1.10
CA VAL A 34 7.80 7.92 -2.19
C VAL A 34 7.28 8.42 -3.52
N SER A 35 7.84 7.92 -4.62
CA SER A 35 7.28 8.24 -5.92
C SER A 35 5.87 7.64 -6.08
N PRO A 36 4.93 8.33 -6.76
CA PRO A 36 3.61 7.77 -7.02
C PRO A 36 3.67 6.42 -7.75
N SER A 37 4.63 6.24 -8.68
CA SER A 37 4.80 4.98 -9.41
C SER A 37 5.26 3.84 -8.51
N THR A 38 6.07 4.11 -7.48
CA THR A 38 6.45 3.13 -6.46
C THR A 38 5.23 2.66 -5.68
N LEU A 39 4.41 3.58 -5.17
CA LEU A 39 3.23 3.21 -4.40
C LEU A 39 2.22 2.45 -5.29
N THR A 40 1.95 2.92 -6.51
CA THR A 40 1.04 2.25 -7.45
C THR A 40 1.49 0.82 -7.78
N ARG A 41 2.79 0.56 -7.93
CA ARG A 41 3.28 -0.81 -8.13
C ARG A 41 3.00 -1.70 -6.92
N SER A 42 3.23 -1.18 -5.72
CA SER A 42 2.92 -1.90 -4.47
C SER A 42 1.42 -2.23 -4.39
N LEU A 43 0.56 -1.21 -4.57
CA LEU A 43 -0.90 -1.33 -4.48
C LEU A 43 -1.51 -2.30 -5.49
N ASN A 44 -0.88 -2.45 -6.66
CA ASN A 44 -1.34 -3.37 -7.71
C ASN A 44 -0.70 -4.77 -7.62
N GLY A 45 -0.04 -5.11 -6.51
CA GLY A 45 0.60 -6.42 -6.36
C GLY A 45 1.84 -6.65 -7.24
N LYS A 46 2.38 -5.60 -7.86
CA LYS A 46 3.53 -5.67 -8.79
C LYS A 46 4.87 -5.41 -8.11
N SER A 47 4.88 -5.16 -6.81
CA SER A 47 6.08 -4.96 -6.00
C SER A 47 5.83 -5.42 -4.58
N SER A 48 6.78 -6.16 -4.02
CA SER A 48 6.78 -6.49 -2.60
C SER A 48 6.84 -5.24 -1.73
N VAL A 49 6.24 -5.32 -0.54
CA VAL A 49 6.37 -4.28 0.50
C VAL A 49 7.68 -4.51 1.23
N THR A 50 8.64 -3.61 1.03
CA THR A 50 9.93 -3.66 1.74
C THR A 50 9.76 -3.30 3.22
N PRO A 51 10.68 -3.71 4.11
CA PRO A 51 10.64 -3.31 5.52
C PRO A 51 10.57 -1.79 5.71
N GLU A 52 11.32 -1.03 4.88
CA GLU A 52 11.28 0.42 4.89
C GLU A 52 9.90 0.97 4.50
N MET A 53 9.27 0.41 3.46
CA MET A 53 7.92 0.78 3.04
C MET A 53 6.90 0.45 4.12
N ALA A 54 6.99 -0.71 4.77
CA ALA A 54 6.11 -1.08 5.88
C ALA A 54 6.19 -0.06 7.04
N LEU A 55 7.40 0.38 7.38
CA LEU A 55 7.63 1.37 8.43
C LEU A 55 7.05 2.75 8.07
N ARG A 56 7.15 3.15 6.80
CA ARG A 56 6.52 4.38 6.29
C ARG A 56 4.99 4.26 6.30
N LEU A 57 4.45 3.11 5.89
CA LEU A 57 3.01 2.82 5.87
C LEU A 57 2.41 2.86 7.28
N SER A 58 3.03 2.21 8.27
CA SER A 58 2.55 2.29 9.66
C SER A 58 2.54 3.75 10.16
N LYS A 59 3.60 4.52 9.90
CA LYS A 59 3.62 5.94 10.29
C LYS A 59 2.54 6.82 9.64
N THR A 60 2.00 6.41 8.49
CA THR A 60 1.02 7.23 7.73
C THR A 60 -0.41 6.72 7.82
N LEU A 61 -0.61 5.42 7.97
CA LEU A 61 -1.93 4.77 8.03
C LEU A 61 -2.30 4.30 9.44
N GLY A 62 -1.31 4.15 10.34
CA GLY A 62 -1.47 3.65 11.72
C GLY A 62 -0.92 2.24 11.89
#